data_AF-A0A6N0ZGI5-F1
#
_entry.id   AF-A0A6N0ZGI5-F1
#
_cell.length_a   1.000
_cell.length_b   1.000
_cell.length_c   1.000
_cell.angle_alpha   90.00
_cell.angle_beta   90.00
_cell.angle_gamma   90.00
#
_symmetry.space_group_name_H-M   'P 1'
#
loop_
_entity.id
_entity.type
_entity.pdbx_description
1 polymer ?
#
loop_
_entity_poly.entity_id
_entity_poly.type
_entity_poly.pdbx_seq_one_letter_code
_entity_poly.pdbx_strand_id
1 'polypeptide(L)'
;MTRMRYPQTTPTVFSGAKAFVEQHGVTVWCELCDTVTPDQWFHVTATAQQLRCLQRYRKPERYLQAVLKAVIADFEERPDAYECRPPVQLKGLRMTEARV
;
A
#
# COMPACT_ATOMS: atom_id res chain seq x y z
N MET A 1 -13.34 -3.85 13.32
CA MET A 1 -12.15 -3.88 12.44
C MET A 1 -11.61 -2.46 12.35
N THR A 2 -10.34 -2.25 12.71
CA THR A 2 -9.66 -0.96 12.61
C THR A 2 -9.53 -0.59 11.13
N ARG A 3 -9.98 0.61 10.74
CA ARG A 3 -9.84 1.09 9.36
C ARG A 3 -8.42 1.59 9.13
N MET A 4 -7.89 1.35 7.94
CA MET A 4 -6.60 1.92 7.54
C MET A 4 -6.75 3.43 7.35
N ARG A 5 -5.79 4.24 7.84
CA ARG A 5 -5.82 5.69 7.64
C ARG A 5 -5.40 6.02 6.21
N TYR A 6 -6.03 7.04 5.63
CA TYR A 6 -5.57 7.72 4.43
C TYR A 6 -5.31 9.18 4.79
N PRO A 7 -4.08 9.52 5.20
CA PRO A 7 -3.67 10.90 5.49
C PRO A 7 -4.01 11.85 4.35
N GLN A 8 -4.33 13.11 4.67
CA GLN A 8 -4.65 14.12 3.66
C GLN A 8 -3.45 14.48 2.77
N THR A 9 -2.23 14.25 3.27
CA THR A 9 -0.97 14.40 2.54
C THR A 9 -0.72 13.28 1.53
N THR A 10 -1.49 12.18 1.58
CA THR A 10 -1.29 11.02 0.70
C THR A 10 -1.51 11.42 -0.77
N PRO A 11 -0.50 11.29 -1.65
CA PRO A 11 -0.64 11.69 -3.04
C PRO A 11 -1.72 10.85 -3.76
N THR A 12 -2.75 11.53 -4.28
CA THR A 12 -3.90 10.90 -4.94
C THR A 12 -3.47 10.02 -6.10
N VAL A 13 -3.83 8.74 -6.05
CA VAL A 13 -3.61 7.81 -7.18
C VAL A 13 -4.79 7.81 -8.13
N PHE A 14 -6.04 7.86 -7.63
CA PHE A 14 -7.27 7.91 -8.42
C PHE A 14 -8.44 8.45 -7.57
N SER A 15 -9.52 8.88 -8.22
CA SER A 15 -10.74 9.32 -7.55
C SER A 15 -11.38 8.18 -6.76
N GLY A 16 -11.50 8.33 -5.44
CA GLY A 16 -12.03 7.29 -4.54
C GLY A 16 -10.95 6.43 -3.85
N ALA A 17 -9.66 6.72 -4.06
CA ALA A 17 -8.56 6.01 -3.39
C ALA A 17 -8.69 6.05 -1.86
N LYS A 18 -9.08 7.19 -1.29
CA LYS A 18 -9.33 7.34 0.16
C LYS A 18 -10.37 6.34 0.67
N ALA A 19 -11.57 6.36 0.09
CA ALA A 19 -12.65 5.45 0.49
C ALA A 19 -12.25 3.99 0.33
N PHE A 20 -11.56 3.66 -0.77
CA PHE A 20 -11.03 2.32 -0.98
C PHE A 20 -10.04 1.89 0.12
N VAL A 21 -9.03 2.72 0.44
CA VAL A 21 -8.03 2.39 1.45
C VAL A 21 -8.67 2.28 2.83
N GLU A 22 -9.55 3.20 3.22
CA GLU A 22 -10.21 3.16 4.51
C GLU A 22 -11.11 1.92 4.68
N GLN A 23 -11.71 1.41 3.59
CA GLN A 23 -12.60 0.25 3.62
C GLN A 23 -11.89 -1.09 3.42
N HIS A 24 -10.88 -1.16 2.55
CA HIS A 24 -10.27 -2.40 2.08
C HIS A 24 -8.75 -2.46 2.31
N GLY A 25 -8.12 -1.36 2.72
CA GLY A 25 -6.66 -1.26 2.81
C GLY A 25 -6.03 -2.29 3.74
N VAL A 26 -6.67 -2.59 4.88
CA VAL A 26 -6.19 -3.65 5.79
C VAL A 26 -6.17 -5.01 5.12
N THR A 27 -7.22 -5.36 4.36
CA THR A 27 -7.29 -6.63 3.63
C THR A 27 -6.17 -6.73 2.60
N VAL A 28 -5.94 -5.66 1.83
CA VAL A 28 -4.86 -5.60 0.84
C VAL A 28 -3.49 -5.71 1.52
N TRP A 29 -3.30 -5.02 2.64
CA TRP A 29 -2.05 -5.03 3.39
C TRP A 29 -1.71 -6.41 3.94
N CYS A 30 -2.68 -7.09 4.57
CA CYS A 30 -2.48 -8.46 5.06
C CYS A 30 -2.14 -9.42 3.92
N GLU A 31 -2.93 -9.41 2.84
CA GLU A 31 -2.67 -10.30 1.69
C GLU A 31 -1.31 -10.00 1.03
N LEU A 32 -0.90 -8.73 0.98
CA LEU A 32 0.43 -8.35 0.50
C LEU A 32 1.53 -8.97 1.36
N CYS A 33 1.46 -8.81 2.68
CA CYS A 33 2.45 -9.35 3.62
C CYS A 33 2.53 -10.88 3.57
N ASP A 34 1.42 -11.57 3.30
CA ASP A 34 1.39 -13.03 3.12
C ASP A 34 1.95 -13.47 1.75
N THR A 35 1.99 -12.57 0.76
CA THR A 35 2.38 -12.89 -0.63
C THR A 35 3.85 -12.61 -0.92
N VAL A 36 4.39 -11.52 -0.38
CA VAL A 36 5.78 -11.10 -0.67
C VAL A 36 6.75 -11.65 0.37
N THR A 37 8.00 -11.87 -0.04
CA THR A 37 9.04 -12.22 0.93
C THR A 37 9.44 -10.97 1.72
N PRO A 38 9.45 -11.01 3.06
CA PRO A 38 9.86 -9.88 3.89
C PRO A 38 11.25 -9.36 3.50
N ASP A 39 11.44 -8.05 3.56
CA ASP A 39 12.71 -7.37 3.27
C ASP A 39 13.26 -7.57 1.84
N GLN A 40 12.47 -8.13 0.92
CA GLN A 40 12.81 -8.25 -0.50
C GLN A 40 12.07 -7.22 -1.36
N TRP A 41 12.74 -6.76 -2.40
CA TRP A 41 12.12 -5.91 -3.41
C TRP A 41 11.16 -6.74 -4.26
N PHE A 42 9.93 -6.27 -4.40
CA PHE A 42 8.93 -6.85 -5.28
C PHE A 42 8.45 -5.82 -6.31
N HIS A 43 8.05 -6.31 -7.47
CA HIS A 43 7.55 -5.47 -8.56
C HIS A 43 6.05 -5.19 -8.36
N VAL A 44 5.69 -3.94 -8.06
CA VAL A 44 4.34 -3.55 -7.61
C VAL A 44 3.26 -3.99 -8.58
N THR A 45 3.47 -3.84 -9.89
CA THR A 45 2.50 -4.26 -10.91
C THR A 45 2.29 -5.77 -10.95
N ALA A 46 3.36 -6.56 -10.84
CA ALA A 46 3.27 -8.02 -10.89
C ALA A 46 2.60 -8.55 -9.62
N THR A 47 3.02 -8.05 -8.45
CA THR A 47 2.44 -8.42 -7.16
C THR A 47 0.96 -8.05 -7.09
N ALA A 48 0.56 -6.87 -7.57
CA ALA A 48 -0.85 -6.48 -7.56
C ALA A 48 -1.76 -7.42 -8.36
N GLN A 49 -1.25 -8.07 -9.42
CA GLN A 49 -2.01 -9.07 -10.18
C GLN A 49 -2.15 -10.40 -9.44
N GLN A 50 -1.24 -10.69 -8.50
CA GLN A 50 -1.26 -11.90 -7.69
C GLN A 50 -2.20 -11.80 -6.48
N LEU A 51 -2.45 -10.58 -5.98
CA LEU A 51 -3.37 -10.35 -4.86
C LEU A 51 -4.83 -10.58 -5.28
N ARG A 52 -5.44 -11.64 -4.77
CA ARG A 52 -6.84 -12.04 -5.03
C ARG A 52 -7.81 -10.92 -4.70
N CYS A 53 -7.60 -10.17 -3.62
CA CYS A 53 -8.48 -9.05 -3.27
C CYS A 53 -8.48 -7.94 -4.32
N LEU A 54 -7.44 -7.85 -5.15
CA LEU A 54 -7.29 -6.84 -6.20
C LEU A 54 -7.66 -7.32 -7.61
N GLN A 55 -7.74 -8.63 -7.86
CA GLN A 55 -8.00 -9.19 -9.19
C GLN A 55 -9.30 -8.72 -9.84
N ARG A 56 -10.30 -8.33 -9.04
CA ARG A 56 -11.57 -7.80 -9.54
C ARG A 56 -11.48 -6.39 -10.15
N TYR A 57 -10.36 -5.69 -9.97
CA TYR A 57 -10.18 -4.33 -10.46
C TYR A 57 -9.41 -4.32 -11.78
N ARG A 58 -9.82 -3.43 -12.71
CA ARG A 58 -9.21 -3.32 -14.04
C ARG A 58 -7.73 -2.88 -14.03
N LYS A 59 -7.27 -2.23 -12.95
CA LYS A 59 -5.92 -1.69 -12.77
C LYS A 59 -5.44 -1.94 -11.34
N PRO A 60 -5.23 -3.22 -10.94
CA PRO A 60 -4.97 -3.59 -9.56
C PRO A 60 -3.74 -2.87 -8.98
N GLU A 61 -2.75 -2.55 -9.83
CA GLU A 61 -1.55 -1.82 -9.45
C GLU A 61 -1.85 -0.44 -8.84
N ARG A 62 -2.89 0.26 -9.31
CA ARG A 62 -3.27 1.57 -8.75
C ARG A 62 -3.84 1.46 -7.34
N TYR A 63 -4.51 0.35 -7.04
CA TYR A 63 -5.06 0.08 -5.72
C TYR A 63 -3.97 -0.30 -4.74
N LEU A 64 -3.03 -1.16 -5.15
CA LEU A 64 -1.84 -1.47 -4.34
C LEU A 64 -1.01 -0.20 -4.09
N GLN A 65 -0.80 0.63 -5.11
CA GLN A 65 -0.11 1.92 -4.95
C GLN A 65 -0.82 2.85 -3.96
N ALA A 66 -2.16 2.90 -3.97
CA ALA A 66 -2.90 3.72 -3.02
C ALA A 66 -2.68 3.26 -1.57
N VAL A 67 -2.66 1.95 -1.34
CA VAL A 67 -2.40 1.36 -0.02
C VAL A 67 -0.98 1.66 0.43
N LEU A 68 0.03 1.38 -0.40
CA LEU A 68 1.43 1.64 -0.07
C LEU A 68 1.69 3.12 0.22
N LYS A 69 1.11 4.04 -0.58
CA LYS A 69 1.23 5.48 -0.31
C LYS A 69 0.57 5.90 1.00
N ALA A 70 -0.59 5.32 1.33
CA ALA A 70 -1.27 5.61 2.58
C ALA A 70 -0.47 5.13 3.80
N VAL A 71 0.18 3.96 3.71
CA VAL A 71 1.11 3.47 4.74
C VAL A 71 2.28 4.43 4.94
N ILE A 72 2.92 4.85 3.84
CA ILE A 72 4.07 5.77 3.89
C ILE A 72 3.65 7.10 4.53
N ALA A 73 2.54 7.69 4.07
CA ALA A 73 2.05 8.95 4.61
C ALA A 73 1.63 8.82 6.10
N ASP A 74 1.08 7.66 6.50
CA ASP A 74 0.68 7.46 7.90
C ASP A 74 1.90 7.29 8.81
N PHE A 75 2.97 6.68 8.30
CA PHE A 75 4.27 6.65 8.96
C PHE A 75 4.88 8.06 9.08
N GLU A 76 4.81 8.87 8.03
CA GLU A 76 5.31 10.26 8.06
C GLU A 76 4.56 11.12 9.09
N GLU A 77 3.24 10.93 9.26
CA GLU A 77 2.46 11.62 10.29
C GLU A 77 2.68 11.05 11.71
N ARG A 78 2.90 9.74 11.84
CA ARG A 78 2.91 9.03 13.13
C ARG A 78 4.00 7.94 13.17
N PRO A 79 5.29 8.29 13.16
CA PRO A 79 6.37 7.31 13.14
C PRO A 79 6.34 6.37 14.38
N ASP A 80 5.89 6.88 15.53
CA ASP A 80 5.77 6.11 16.78
C ASP A 80 4.82 4.91 16.65
N ALA A 81 3.82 4.97 15.77
CA ALA A 81 2.89 3.87 15.52
C ALA A 81 3.54 2.68 14.79
N TYR A 82 4.76 2.87 14.28
CA TYR A 82 5.53 1.91 13.48
C TYR A 82 6.92 1.63 14.09
N GLU A 83 7.07 1.81 15.41
CA GLU A 83 8.36 1.66 16.11
C GLU A 83 9.48 2.53 15.48
N CYS A 84 9.12 3.67 14.89
CA CYS A 84 10.01 4.56 14.15
C CYS A 84 10.75 3.89 12.98
N ARG A 85 10.23 2.77 12.46
CA ARG A 85 10.77 2.07 11.29
C ARG A 85 9.84 2.23 10.09
N PRO A 86 10.37 2.59 8.91
CA PRO A 86 9.54 2.78 7.72
C PRO A 86 8.95 1.43 7.28
N PRO A 87 7.63 1.26 7.29
CA PRO A 87 6.96 0.00 6.94
C PRO A 87 6.98 -0.31 5.43
N VAL A 88 7.31 0.68 4.60
CA VAL A 88 7.42 0.52 3.14
C VAL A 88 8.60 1.34 2.67
N GLN A 89 9.40 0.76 1.78
CA GLN A 89 10.43 1.47 1.04
C GLN A 89 10.14 1.40 -0.45
N LEU A 90 10.37 2.51 -1.15
CA LEU A 90 10.13 2.64 -2.58
C LEU A 90 11.46 2.74 -3.31
N LYS A 91 11.57 2.07 -4.46
CA LYS A 91 12.71 2.23 -5.35
C LYS A 91 12.36 3.18 -6.48
N GLY A 92 13.05 4.33 -6.49
CA GLY A 92 12.86 5.37 -7.50
C GLY A 92 11.51 6.09 -7.42
N LEU A 93 11.32 7.07 -8.30
CA LEU A 93 10.18 8.00 -8.26
C LEU A 93 8.87 7.40 -8.81
N ARG A 94 8.95 6.30 -9.55
CA ARG A 94 7.80 5.71 -10.26
C ARG A 94 7.11 4.59 -9.49
N MET A 95 7.57 4.26 -8.28
CA MET A 95 6.92 3.27 -7.44
C MET A 95 6.75 1.91 -8.14
N THR A 96 7.76 1.53 -8.93
CA THR A 96 7.79 0.28 -9.71
C THR A 96 8.14 -0.90 -8.84
N GLU A 97 9.05 -0.70 -7.89
CA GLU A 97 9.44 -1.69 -6.90
C GLU A 97 9.21 -1.13 -5.50
N ALA A 98 8.77 -2.00 -4.60
CA ALA A 98 8.60 -1.69 -3.19
C ALA A 98 9.16 -2.83 -2.34
N ARG A 99 9.40 -2.52 -1.06
CA ARG A 99 9.82 -3.47 -0.03
C ARG A 99 9.01 -3.19 1.22
N VAL A 100 8.52 -4.25 1.86
CA VAL A 100 7.81 -4.24 3.14
C VAL A 100 8.60 -5.02 4.19
#